data_AF-A0AAN4YFD6-F1
#
_entry.id   AF-A0AAN4YFD6-F1
#
_cell.length_a   1.000
_cell.length_b   1.000
_cell.length_c   1.000
_cell.angle_alpha   90.00
_cell.angle_beta   90.00
_cell.angle_gamma   90.00
#
_symmetry.space_group_name_H-M   'P 1'
#
loop_
_entity.id
_entity.type
_entity.pdbx_description
1 polymer ?
#
loop_
_entity_poly.entity_id
_entity_poly.type
_entity_poly.pdbx_seq_one_letter_code
_entity_poly.pdbx_strand_id
1 'polypeptide(L)'
;MGTSAARSSALTEYYKRGQYIPGIKVNGMDVLATKAAVQYAKNYAVSGNGPLVMEYVTYRYGGHSMSDPGTTYRSREEIQRMRSTHDPIAGLKQKILDWKVMTEDELKALDKAARAFVDEEVAIAENMPVPDNSTRILFEDIYVRGSEPRWMRGRTVDETFYY
;
A
#
# COMPACT_ATOMS: atom_id res chain seq x y z
N MET A 1 -7.96 15.79 5.30
CA MET A 1 -7.81 15.67 3.83
C MET A 1 -9.03 14.93 3.28
N GLY A 2 -9.86 15.56 2.44
CA GLY A 2 -11.16 15.01 2.00
C GLY A 2 -11.56 15.39 0.58
N THR A 3 -10.59 15.70 -0.28
CA THR A 3 -10.87 16.19 -1.63
C THR A 3 -11.17 15.01 -2.56
N SER A 4 -12.38 14.96 -3.10
CA SER A 4 -12.78 13.95 -4.09
C SER A 4 -12.05 14.14 -5.42
N ALA A 5 -11.99 13.07 -6.23
CA ALA A 5 -11.37 13.09 -7.56
C ALA A 5 -11.92 14.22 -8.45
N ALA A 6 -13.24 14.40 -8.49
CA ALA A 6 -13.88 15.45 -9.30
C ALA A 6 -13.53 16.87 -8.85
N ARG A 7 -13.17 17.06 -7.57
CA ARG A 7 -12.76 18.36 -7.03
C ARG A 7 -11.27 18.64 -7.17
N SER A 8 -10.43 17.60 -7.24
CA SER A 8 -8.97 17.75 -7.38
C SER A 8 -8.51 17.73 -8.84
N SER A 9 -9.36 17.28 -9.76
CA SER A 9 -8.94 16.91 -11.10
C SER A 9 -10.01 17.16 -12.15
N ALA A 10 -9.68 17.99 -13.15
CA ALA A 10 -10.56 18.25 -14.30
C ALA A 10 -10.83 17.00 -15.16
N LEU A 11 -9.87 16.07 -15.22
CA LEU A 11 -10.00 14.77 -15.88
C LEU A 11 -9.84 13.64 -14.86
N THR A 12 -10.92 12.95 -14.52
CA THR A 12 -10.91 11.82 -13.56
C THR A 12 -10.64 10.46 -14.21
N GLU A 13 -10.41 10.44 -15.52
CA GLU A 13 -9.87 9.29 -16.23
C GLU A 13 -8.33 9.30 -16.16
N TYR A 14 -7.79 8.87 -15.03
CA TYR A 14 -6.35 8.94 -14.76
C TYR A 14 -5.51 8.11 -15.75
N TYR A 15 -6.02 6.97 -16.24
CA TYR A 15 -5.34 6.17 -17.26
C TYR A 15 -5.06 6.92 -18.57
N LYS A 16 -5.81 8.00 -18.88
CA LYS A 16 -5.60 8.83 -20.08
C LYS A 16 -4.61 9.96 -19.89
N ARG A 17 -4.15 10.22 -18.65
CA ARG A 17 -3.27 11.37 -18.35
C ARG A 17 -1.85 11.22 -18.85
N GLY A 18 -1.46 10.01 -19.24
CA GLY A 18 -0.21 9.76 -19.95
C GLY A 18 -0.13 10.42 -21.34
N GLN A 19 -1.24 10.97 -21.85
CA GLN A 19 -1.36 11.57 -23.17
C GLN A 19 -0.95 10.58 -24.27
N TYR A 20 0.27 10.69 -24.79
CA TYR A 20 0.84 9.79 -25.78
C TYR A 20 1.27 8.43 -25.19
N ILE A 21 1.35 8.31 -23.87
CA ILE A 21 1.58 7.03 -23.20
C ILE A 21 0.25 6.28 -23.13
N PRO A 22 0.17 5.05 -23.68
CA PRO A 22 -1.06 4.27 -23.60
C PRO A 22 -1.42 3.95 -22.16
N GLY A 23 -2.71 3.75 -21.89
CA GLY A 23 -3.19 3.47 -20.55
C GLY A 23 -4.33 2.48 -20.50
N ILE A 24 -4.40 1.74 -19.37
CA ILE A 24 -5.47 0.79 -19.07
C ILE A 24 -6.09 1.11 -17.70
N LYS A 25 -7.40 0.95 -17.61
CA LYS A 25 -8.17 1.03 -16.36
C LYS A 25 -8.48 -0.37 -15.85
N VAL A 26 -8.15 -0.63 -14.59
CA VAL A 26 -8.20 -1.93 -13.95
C VAL A 26 -9.15 -1.90 -12.77
N ASN A 27 -10.01 -2.91 -12.63
CA ASN A 27 -10.77 -3.13 -11.41
C ASN A 27 -9.82 -3.58 -10.29
N GLY A 28 -9.42 -2.65 -9.42
CA GLY A 28 -8.53 -2.92 -8.28
C GLY A 28 -9.21 -3.65 -7.11
N MET A 29 -10.51 -3.91 -7.20
CA MET A 29 -11.26 -4.71 -6.24
C MET A 29 -11.40 -6.19 -6.68
N ASP A 30 -10.89 -6.57 -7.86
CA ASP A 30 -10.81 -7.95 -8.32
C ASP A 30 -9.34 -8.38 -8.47
N VAL A 31 -8.92 -9.33 -7.63
CA VAL A 31 -7.54 -9.83 -7.59
C VAL A 31 -7.15 -10.50 -8.91
N LEU A 32 -8.08 -11.16 -9.59
CA LEU A 32 -7.79 -11.82 -10.87
C LEU A 32 -7.67 -10.83 -12.02
N ALA A 33 -8.51 -9.77 -12.02
CA ALA A 33 -8.38 -8.68 -12.97
C ALA A 33 -7.04 -7.94 -12.80
N THR A 34 -6.65 -7.68 -11.54
CA THR A 34 -5.36 -7.09 -11.19
C THR A 34 -4.20 -7.97 -11.68
N LYS A 35 -4.23 -9.29 -11.40
CA LYS A 35 -3.21 -10.24 -11.88
C LYS A 35 -3.09 -10.22 -13.40
N ALA A 36 -4.20 -10.28 -14.12
CA ALA A 36 -4.21 -10.26 -15.58
C ALA A 36 -3.66 -8.94 -16.14
N ALA A 37 -4.04 -7.81 -15.55
CA ALA A 37 -3.57 -6.49 -15.97
C ALA A 37 -2.06 -6.34 -15.75
N VAL A 38 -1.53 -6.79 -14.61
CA VAL A 38 -0.08 -6.79 -14.33
C VAL A 38 0.67 -7.67 -15.31
N GLN A 39 0.15 -8.87 -15.61
CA GLN A 39 0.77 -9.77 -16.59
C GLN A 39 0.84 -9.12 -17.97
N TYR A 40 -0.25 -8.48 -18.41
CA TYR A 40 -0.29 -7.74 -19.66
C TYR A 40 0.71 -6.57 -19.66
N ALA A 41 0.70 -5.73 -18.63
CA ALA A 41 1.55 -4.55 -18.53
C ALA A 41 3.04 -4.91 -18.51
N LYS A 42 3.40 -5.98 -17.79
CA LYS A 42 4.76 -6.53 -17.79
C LYS A 42 5.16 -6.92 -19.21
N ASN A 43 4.35 -7.76 -19.87
CA ASN A 43 4.63 -8.22 -21.23
C ASN A 43 4.77 -7.05 -22.22
N TYR A 44 3.90 -6.03 -22.09
CA TYR A 44 3.96 -4.82 -22.89
C TYR A 44 5.31 -4.11 -22.73
N ALA A 45 5.72 -3.83 -21.49
CA ALA A 45 6.94 -3.08 -21.20
C ALA A 45 8.21 -3.85 -21.59
N VAL A 46 8.28 -5.16 -21.29
CA VAL A 46 9.47 -5.97 -21.60
C VAL A 46 9.64 -6.26 -23.10
N SER A 47 8.57 -6.15 -23.89
CA SER A 47 8.62 -6.33 -25.34
C SER A 47 9.11 -5.08 -26.09
N GLY A 48 9.58 -4.06 -25.36
CA GLY A 48 10.13 -2.84 -25.96
C GLY A 48 9.09 -1.80 -26.39
N ASN A 49 7.82 -1.96 -26.01
CA ASN A 49 6.75 -1.00 -26.37
C ASN A 49 6.76 0.28 -25.52
N GLY A 50 7.75 0.44 -24.63
CA GLY A 50 7.87 1.58 -23.74
C GLY A 50 6.91 1.53 -22.54
N PRO A 51 6.57 2.70 -21.95
CA PRO A 51 5.76 2.77 -20.74
C PRO A 51 4.26 2.53 -21.01
N LEU A 52 3.55 2.15 -19.95
CA LEU A 52 2.10 1.97 -19.93
C LEU A 52 1.54 2.56 -18.62
N VAL A 53 0.49 3.39 -18.71
CA VAL A 53 -0.23 3.89 -17.53
C VAL A 53 -1.24 2.84 -17.06
N MET A 54 -1.27 2.54 -15.76
CA MET A 54 -2.28 1.67 -15.15
C MET A 54 -3.06 2.43 -14.09
N GLU A 55 -4.36 2.62 -14.28
CA GLU A 55 -5.25 3.15 -13.24
C GLU A 55 -5.98 2.00 -12.55
N TYR A 56 -5.68 1.77 -11.28
CA TYR A 56 -6.42 0.83 -10.44
C TYR A 56 -7.56 1.54 -9.73
N VAL A 57 -8.79 1.20 -10.09
CA VAL A 57 -9.99 1.69 -9.40
C VAL A 57 -10.20 0.83 -8.16
N THR A 58 -9.89 1.38 -6.99
CA THR A 58 -9.96 0.70 -5.69
C THR A 58 -10.59 1.61 -4.63
N TYR A 59 -10.74 1.11 -3.41
CA TYR A 59 -11.38 1.83 -2.32
C TYR A 59 -10.72 1.57 -0.97
N ARG A 60 -10.44 2.63 -0.21
CA ARG A 60 -9.96 2.53 1.18
C ARG A 60 -11.12 2.54 2.17
N TYR A 61 -11.20 1.54 3.04
CA TYR A 61 -12.22 1.52 4.08
C TYR A 61 -11.93 2.49 5.22
N GLY A 62 -10.68 2.53 5.67
CA GLY A 62 -10.20 3.51 6.65
C GLY A 62 -10.16 4.93 6.08
N GLY A 63 -10.04 5.91 6.98
CA GLY A 63 -9.76 7.30 6.64
C GLY A 63 -8.40 7.49 5.95
N HIS A 64 -7.96 8.73 5.74
CA HIS A 64 -6.66 8.97 5.12
C HIS A 64 -5.49 8.52 6.01
N SER A 65 -5.65 8.64 7.33
CA SER A 65 -4.70 8.18 8.37
C SER A 65 -5.45 7.96 9.68
N MET A 66 -4.75 7.56 10.75
CA MET A 66 -5.35 7.45 12.09
C MET A 66 -5.93 8.78 12.61
N SER A 67 -5.39 9.92 12.15
CA SER A 67 -5.89 11.26 12.52
C SER A 67 -7.13 11.71 11.75
N ASP A 68 -7.52 10.97 10.70
CA ASP A 68 -8.66 11.31 9.85
C ASP A 68 -9.73 10.22 9.95
N PRO A 69 -10.87 10.48 10.63
CA PRO A 69 -11.97 9.52 10.71
C PRO A 69 -12.64 9.22 9.35
N GLY A 70 -12.48 10.09 8.36
CA GLY A 70 -12.97 9.89 7.01
C GLY A 70 -14.49 9.98 6.81
N THR A 71 -15.22 10.54 7.78
CA THR A 71 -16.69 10.70 7.75
C THR A 71 -17.16 12.08 7.31
N THR A 72 -16.26 13.06 7.19
CA THR A 72 -16.61 14.46 6.86
C THR A 72 -16.76 14.71 5.36
N TYR A 73 -16.34 13.76 4.51
CA TYR A 73 -16.27 13.92 3.06
C TYR A 73 -16.82 12.71 2.27
N ARG A 74 -17.40 11.73 2.97
CA ARG A 74 -18.08 10.55 2.42
C ARG A 74 -18.92 9.91 3.52
N SER A 75 -19.95 9.17 3.12
CA SER A 75 -20.90 8.59 4.08
C SER A 75 -20.44 7.21 4.58
N ARG A 76 -20.97 6.78 5.73
CA ARG A 76 -20.71 5.43 6.26
C ARG A 76 -21.37 4.36 5.38
N GLU A 77 -22.51 4.69 4.79
CA GLU A 77 -23.27 3.84 3.88
C GLU A 77 -22.49 3.56 2.60
N GLU A 78 -21.77 4.54 2.05
CA GLU A 78 -20.88 4.35 0.90
C GLU A 78 -19.80 3.31 1.21
N ILE A 79 -19.12 3.46 2.36
CA ILE A 79 -18.07 2.54 2.82
C ILE A 79 -18.64 1.14 3.04
N GLN A 80 -19.79 1.04 3.71
CA GLN A 80 -20.44 -0.25 3.98
C GLN A 80 -20.86 -0.94 2.69
N ARG A 81 -21.46 -0.21 1.75
CA ARG A 81 -21.84 -0.75 0.43
C ARG A 81 -20.62 -1.27 -0.31
N MET A 82 -19.53 -0.49 -0.36
CA MET A 82 -18.30 -0.94 -1.01
C MET A 82 -17.76 -2.24 -0.39
N ARG A 83 -17.71 -2.31 0.95
CA ARG A 83 -17.25 -3.50 1.67
C ARG A 83 -18.16 -4.72 1.47
N SER A 84 -19.48 -4.54 1.44
CA SER A 84 -20.40 -5.68 1.32
C SER A 84 -20.52 -6.23 -0.10
N THR A 85 -20.28 -5.41 -1.12
CA THR A 85 -20.53 -5.77 -2.53
C THR A 85 -19.28 -5.94 -3.37
N HIS A 86 -18.15 -5.34 -2.98
CA HIS A 86 -16.94 -5.31 -3.80
C HIS A 86 -15.67 -5.66 -3.02
N ASP A 87 -15.76 -6.21 -1.80
CA ASP A 87 -14.54 -6.55 -1.05
C ASP A 87 -13.68 -7.59 -1.80
N PRO A 88 -12.36 -7.33 -2.01
CA PRO A 88 -11.53 -8.18 -2.85
C PRO A 88 -11.27 -9.56 -2.24
N ILE A 89 -11.27 -9.66 -0.90
CA ILE A 89 -11.05 -10.93 -0.19
C ILE A 89 -12.33 -11.76 -0.26
N ALA A 90 -13.48 -11.15 0.07
CA ALA A 90 -14.77 -11.81 -0.01
C ALA A 90 -15.11 -12.24 -1.45
N GLY A 91 -14.84 -11.38 -2.43
CA GLY A 91 -15.05 -11.68 -3.85
C GLY A 91 -14.19 -12.85 -4.34
N LEU A 92 -12.91 -12.91 -3.95
CA LEU A 92 -12.06 -14.05 -4.28
C LEU A 92 -12.49 -15.33 -3.55
N LYS A 93 -12.85 -15.22 -2.26
CA LYS A 93 -13.38 -16.33 -1.47
C LYS A 93 -14.58 -17.00 -2.15
N GLN A 94 -15.53 -16.21 -2.64
CA GLN A 94 -16.69 -16.76 -3.34
C GLN A 94 -16.28 -17.55 -4.59
N LYS A 95 -15.37 -17.01 -5.41
CA LYS A 95 -14.85 -17.72 -6.60
C LYS A 95 -14.16 -19.03 -6.22
N ILE A 96 -13.36 -19.05 -5.15
CA ILE A 96 -12.67 -20.26 -4.66
C ILE A 96 -13.67 -21.36 -4.28
N LEU A 97 -14.73 -20.98 -3.55
CA LEU A 97 -15.80 -21.89 -3.14
C LEU A 97 -16.59 -22.41 -4.34
N ASP A 98 -17.01 -21.52 -5.24
CA ASP A 98 -17.77 -21.86 -6.45
C ASP A 98 -16.98 -22.82 -7.37
N TRP A 99 -15.66 -22.61 -7.46
CA TRP A 99 -14.76 -23.45 -8.24
C TRP A 99 -14.29 -24.70 -7.51
N LYS A 100 -14.74 -24.91 -6.26
CA LYS A 100 -14.38 -26.06 -5.41
C LYS A 100 -12.87 -26.24 -5.26
N VAL A 101 -12.13 -25.12 -5.24
CA VAL A 101 -10.67 -25.13 -5.05
C VAL A 101 -10.33 -25.39 -3.58
N MET A 102 -11.16 -24.89 -2.67
CA MET A 102 -11.09 -25.14 -1.22
C MET A 102 -12.49 -25.20 -0.64
N THR A 103 -12.61 -25.88 0.50
CA THR A 103 -13.81 -25.90 1.33
C THR A 103 -13.89 -24.67 2.24
N GLU A 104 -15.06 -24.43 2.83
CA GLU A 104 -15.24 -23.32 3.77
C GLU A 104 -14.39 -23.50 5.05
N ASP A 105 -14.22 -24.74 5.51
CA ASP A 105 -13.45 -25.04 6.73
C ASP A 105 -11.95 -24.84 6.51
N GLU A 106 -11.42 -25.18 5.33
CA GLU A 106 -10.04 -24.89 4.96
C GLU A 106 -9.77 -23.38 4.89
N LEU A 107 -10.72 -22.60 4.36
CA LEU A 107 -10.61 -21.14 4.34
C LEU A 107 -10.68 -20.53 5.74
N LYS A 108 -11.55 -21.05 6.62
CA LYS A 108 -11.60 -20.63 8.03
C LYS A 108 -10.29 -20.96 8.76
N ALA A 109 -9.68 -22.12 8.46
CA ALA A 109 -8.39 -22.48 9.02
C ALA A 109 -7.28 -21.52 8.56
N LEU A 110 -7.30 -21.10 7.28
CA LEU A 110 -6.37 -20.11 6.75
C LEU A 110 -6.54 -18.73 7.42
N ASP A 111 -7.78 -18.27 7.59
CA ASP A 111 -8.09 -17.01 8.29
C ASP A 111 -7.58 -17.05 9.74
N LYS A 112 -7.76 -18.18 10.43
CA LYS A 112 -7.26 -18.38 11.80
C LYS A 112 -5.74 -18.37 11.85
N ALA A 113 -5.07 -19.04 10.92
CA ALA A 113 -3.62 -19.07 10.83
C ALA A 113 -3.04 -17.66 10.56
N ALA A 114 -3.65 -16.91 9.64
CA ALA A 114 -3.23 -15.54 9.33
C ALA A 114 -3.38 -14.61 10.54
N ARG A 115 -4.47 -14.74 11.32
CA ARG A 115 -4.66 -13.97 12.56
C ARG A 115 -3.61 -14.31 13.60
N ALA A 116 -3.39 -15.61 13.86
CA ALA A 116 -2.39 -16.06 14.82
C ALA A 116 -1.00 -15.55 14.47
N PHE A 117 -0.62 -15.59 13.19
CA PHE A 117 0.64 -15.03 12.69
C PHE A 117 0.74 -13.52 12.95
N VAL A 118 -0.31 -12.75 12.64
CA VAL A 118 -0.30 -11.30 12.89
C VAL A 118 -0.21 -11.00 14.39
N ASP A 119 -0.93 -11.73 15.24
CA ASP A 119 -0.89 -11.54 16.70
C ASP A 119 0.49 -11.85 17.28
N GLU A 120 1.18 -12.88 16.77
CA GLU A 120 2.56 -13.21 17.13
C GLU A 120 3.54 -12.10 16.73
N GLU A 121 3.48 -11.63 15.49
CA GLU A 121 4.34 -10.55 15.00
C GLU A 121 4.11 -9.23 15.75
N VAL A 122 2.85 -8.93 16.11
CA VAL A 122 2.53 -7.76 16.96
C VAL A 122 3.16 -7.90 18.34
N ALA A 123 3.05 -9.08 18.98
CA ALA A 123 3.66 -9.31 20.28
C ALA A 123 5.18 -9.20 20.22
N ILE A 124 5.82 -9.68 19.16
CA ILE A 124 7.26 -9.48 18.93
C ILE A 124 7.56 -7.99 18.83
N ALA A 125 6.86 -7.25 17.97
CA ALA A 125 7.08 -5.83 17.74
C ALA A 125 6.89 -4.96 19.00
N GLU A 126 5.88 -5.26 19.83
CA GLU A 126 5.63 -4.55 21.10
C GLU A 126 6.72 -4.82 22.15
N ASN A 127 7.36 -5.98 22.09
CA ASN A 127 8.47 -6.34 22.98
C ASN A 127 9.85 -5.94 22.43
N MET A 128 9.93 -5.43 21.20
CA MET A 128 11.21 -4.96 20.66
C MET A 128 11.71 -3.77 21.46
N PRO A 129 12.98 -3.77 21.91
CA PRO A 129 13.55 -2.62 22.57
C PRO A 129 13.57 -1.44 21.60
N VAL A 130 13.29 -0.25 22.12
CA VAL A 130 13.55 0.98 21.36
C VAL A 130 15.05 1.05 21.01
N PRO A 131 15.41 1.68 19.88
CA PRO A 131 16.81 1.90 19.56
C PRO A 131 17.53 2.63 20.70
N ASP A 132 18.81 2.30 20.88
CA ASP A 132 19.68 2.99 21.83
C ASP A 132 19.69 4.51 21.50
N ASN A 133 19.61 5.35 22.54
CA ASN A 133 19.48 6.80 22.39
C ASN A 133 20.82 7.53 22.17
N SER A 134 21.90 6.80 21.89
CA SER A 134 23.22 7.36 21.60
C SER A 134 23.22 8.19 20.33
N THR A 135 24.10 9.18 20.32
CA THR A 135 24.39 9.98 19.13
C THR A 135 24.86 9.12 17.96
N ARG A 136 25.52 7.98 18.21
CA ARG A 136 25.91 7.03 17.15
C ARG A 136 24.71 6.52 16.38
N ILE A 137 23.65 6.05 17.06
CA ILE A 137 22.42 5.58 16.41
C ILE A 137 21.69 6.75 15.73
N LEU A 138 21.69 7.93 16.34
CA LEU A 138 21.06 9.10 15.73
C LEU A 138 21.69 9.50 14.38
N PHE A 139 23.00 9.31 14.23
CA PHE A 139 23.77 9.75 13.06
C PHE A 139 24.23 8.62 12.15
N GLU A 140 23.83 7.36 12.41
CA GLU A 140 24.07 6.26 11.50
C GLU A 140 23.23 6.40 10.22
N ASP A 141 23.69 5.80 9.12
CA ASP A 141 23.03 5.78 7.81
C ASP A 141 22.71 7.15 7.16
N ILE A 142 23.32 8.25 7.62
CA ILE A 142 23.24 9.56 6.96
C ILE A 142 24.00 9.57 5.64
N TYR A 143 25.18 8.95 5.63
CA TYR A 143 26.01 8.78 4.45
C TYR A 143 26.22 7.30 4.16
N VAL A 144 26.50 7.00 2.88
CA VAL A 144 26.94 5.67 2.48
C VAL A 144 28.26 5.37 3.17
N ARG A 145 28.43 4.13 3.64
CA ARG A 145 29.67 3.71 4.30
C ARG A 145 30.90 4.01 3.44
N GLY A 146 31.87 4.72 4.00
CA GLY A 146 33.10 5.15 3.34
C GLY A 146 33.01 6.51 2.63
N SER A 147 31.84 7.15 2.62
CA SER A 147 31.63 8.51 2.09
C SER A 147 31.38 9.55 3.18
N GLU A 148 31.46 9.14 4.45
CA GLU A 148 31.23 10.01 5.58
C GLU A 148 32.24 11.16 5.59
N PRO A 149 31.81 12.40 5.88
CA PRO A 149 32.75 13.47 6.13
C PRO A 149 33.60 13.13 7.36
N ARG A 150 34.83 13.63 7.42
CA ARG A 150 35.72 13.38 8.58
C ARG A 150 35.13 13.85 9.92
N TRP A 151 34.22 14.81 9.87
CA TRP A 151 33.53 15.37 11.01
C TRP A 151 32.16 15.91 10.61
N MET A 152 31.23 15.95 11.55
CA MET A 152 29.95 16.62 11.47
C MET A 152 29.85 17.66 12.56
N ARG A 153 29.39 18.85 12.18
CA ARG A 153 29.05 19.87 13.16
C ARG A 153 27.74 19.51 13.84
N GLY A 154 27.75 19.53 15.16
CA GLY A 154 26.58 19.40 16.02
C GLY A 154 25.76 20.68 16.07
N ARG A 155 24.92 20.81 17.11
CA ARG A 155 23.97 21.91 17.22
C ARG A 155 24.66 23.23 17.57
N THR A 156 25.81 23.15 18.26
CA THR A 156 26.65 24.29 18.63
C THR A 156 27.99 24.24 17.90
N VAL A 157 28.79 25.32 18.01
CA VAL A 157 30.16 25.37 17.45
C VAL A 157 31.11 24.41 18.16
N ASP A 158 30.86 24.11 19.44
CA ASP A 158 31.72 23.27 20.27
C ASP A 158 31.36 21.78 20.16
N GLU A 159 30.17 21.45 19.65
CA GLU A 159 29.78 20.10 19.31
C GLU A 159 30.32 19.77 17.91
N THR A 160 31.48 19.12 17.82
CA THR A 160 31.96 18.50 16.56
C THR A 160 32.08 17.01 16.77
N PHE A 161 31.30 16.25 16.00
CA PHE A 161 31.29 14.79 16.03
C PHE A 161 32.22 14.26 14.95
N TYR A 162 33.13 13.37 15.33
CA TYR A 162 33.99 12.67 14.39
C TYR A 162 33.42 11.27 14.20
N TYR A 163 33.39 10.81 12.96
CA TYR A 163 32.98 9.45 12.61
C TYR A 163 34.01 8.41 13.09
#